data_AF-K5WUL9-F1
#
_entry.id   AF-K5WUL9-F1
#
_cell.length_a   1.000
_cell.length_b   1.000
_cell.length_c   1.000
_cell.angle_alpha   90.00
_cell.angle_beta   90.00
_cell.angle_gamma   90.00
#
_symmetry.space_group_name_H-M   'P 1'
#
loop_
_entity.id
_entity.type
_entity.pdbx_description
1 polymer ?
#
loop_
_entity_poly.entity_id
_entity_poly.type
_entity_poly.pdbx_seq_one_letter_code
_entity_poly.pdbx_strand_id
1 'polypeptide(L)'
;MLSNGKAVVYVDIQHGESGSQIVQHEQTPVAEHSDLFWKSSFWNTVATTTGFVKAYQFDKVALAFEVELQLVETLDVEEAIAQQLNTTVASQIKGNQRVVVKHLIVDFATAKYVPDLSITYNLGNGREGEKRLTAVKSLMGEYLLEVGRQGCGILKTIPTFVDDHSDPLAFNDIAFKVLTKDEITVEHFALGTHVTDTPVVVLYGVCTKRPVPPFLGKWSLGWLPAGSGKDTVGTVWFSKESFLEHRLLHVLEDFNARTTILPKFAGVVNGVWNCDLTTWEQSELLGKRGVRCQWKELESSPRHLEYAWEHRDDWAHENEATTRIEGVGEYTLSCHTENRLWIPTDYRPGRQLEVQLHGKSTVEISGQAYSQRWSKRTVSSWSASIIIASQQEGLHVSMTSQIQPAEVEGDDRASAFFPFNVEALHRNRLPDNLTALEDLLPKLKEILEGAWAYSSFGAQKFSLANPVFTRRGDFVLELYPYEQGTAPVARPQQPVALAPAPVPARVSTPSTATSYTAPVSNMSGLQSTSSLSSLSTTTATANGGVQMLRTSASYTPMKTLAPSVVPDYISNTFPPRR
;
A
#
# COMPACT_ATOMS: atom_id res chain seq x y z
N MET A 1 -10.13 15.18 18.09
CA MET A 1 -11.03 14.15 17.52
C MET A 1 -11.63 13.35 18.67
N LEU A 2 -12.93 13.10 18.64
CA LEU A 2 -13.70 12.42 19.69
C LEU A 2 -14.18 11.05 19.19
N SER A 3 -14.36 10.08 20.09
CA SER A 3 -14.76 8.71 19.73
C SER A 3 -16.15 8.60 19.08
N ASN A 4 -17.00 9.60 19.31
CA ASN A 4 -18.36 9.67 18.78
C ASN A 4 -18.45 10.25 17.35
N GLY A 5 -17.32 10.39 16.65
CA GLY A 5 -17.31 10.94 15.28
C GLY A 5 -17.32 12.46 15.22
N LYS A 6 -17.08 13.15 16.33
CA LYS A 6 -16.97 14.61 16.40
C LYS A 6 -15.52 15.06 16.50
N ALA A 7 -15.30 16.36 16.32
CA ALA A 7 -14.01 17.00 16.57
C ALA A 7 -14.18 18.19 17.52
N VAL A 8 -13.06 18.59 18.13
CA VAL A 8 -12.96 19.87 18.84
C VAL A 8 -12.05 20.75 17.99
N VAL A 9 -12.57 21.90 17.59
CA VAL A 9 -11.84 22.93 16.84
C VAL A 9 -11.51 24.05 17.81
N TYR A 10 -10.23 24.43 17.86
CA TYR A 10 -9.77 25.57 18.63
C TYR A 10 -9.64 26.77 17.70
N VAL A 11 -10.22 27.89 18.11
CA VAL A 11 -10.02 29.19 17.48
C VAL A 11 -9.16 30.03 18.39
N ASP A 12 -7.89 30.16 18.02
CA ASP A 12 -6.91 30.98 18.74
C ASP A 12 -6.97 32.42 18.24
N ILE A 13 -7.46 33.31 19.09
CA ILE A 13 -7.50 34.75 18.86
C ILE A 13 -6.25 35.33 19.52
N GLN A 14 -5.21 35.51 18.71
CA GLN A 14 -3.96 36.14 19.12
C GLN A 14 -3.95 37.63 18.78
N HIS A 15 -3.27 38.42 19.59
CA HIS A 15 -3.05 39.82 19.30
C HIS A 15 -2.13 39.92 18.08
N GLY A 16 -2.66 40.38 16.94
CA GLY A 16 -1.79 40.78 15.83
C GLY A 16 -0.85 41.88 16.32
N GLU A 17 0.43 41.85 15.91
CA GLU A 17 1.46 42.84 16.27
C GLU A 17 1.14 44.29 15.83
N SER A 18 -0.07 44.54 15.33
CA SER A 18 -0.57 45.83 14.87
C SER A 18 -1.89 46.14 15.60
N GLY A 19 -1.92 47.24 16.35
CA GLY A 19 -2.97 47.56 17.33
C GLY A 19 -4.43 47.48 16.86
N SER A 20 -5.32 47.18 17.82
CA SER A 20 -6.79 47.32 17.81
C SER A 20 -7.53 46.97 16.50
N GLN A 21 -8.08 45.75 16.41
CA GLN A 21 -8.94 45.32 15.31
C GLN A 21 -10.43 45.23 15.74
N ILE A 22 -11.32 45.83 14.95
CA ILE A 22 -12.79 45.72 15.00
C ILE A 22 -13.22 45.22 13.62
N VAL A 23 -14.20 44.31 13.56
CA VAL A 23 -14.39 43.31 12.49
C VAL A 23 -15.44 43.69 11.44
N GLN A 24 -15.11 43.66 10.13
CA GLN A 24 -16.07 43.42 9.03
C GLN A 24 -15.40 42.91 7.72
N HIS A 25 -16.20 42.26 6.87
CA HIS A 25 -15.83 41.44 5.71
C HIS A 25 -15.84 42.24 4.38
N GLU A 26 -14.72 42.28 3.65
CA GLU A 26 -14.67 42.72 2.25
C GLU A 26 -13.61 41.92 1.46
N GLN A 27 -14.04 41.23 0.41
CA GLN A 27 -13.18 40.42 -0.46
C GLN A 27 -12.33 41.34 -1.35
N THR A 28 -11.01 41.39 -1.13
CA THR A 28 -10.06 41.98 -2.08
C THR A 28 -9.09 40.90 -2.57
N PRO A 29 -8.86 40.76 -3.89
CA PRO A 29 -7.97 39.72 -4.42
C PRO A 29 -6.51 40.09 -4.12
N VAL A 30 -5.89 39.37 -3.20
CA VAL A 30 -4.44 39.46 -2.97
C VAL A 30 -3.73 38.52 -3.94
N ALA A 31 -2.66 39.04 -4.54
CA ALA A 31 -1.84 38.38 -5.54
C ALA A 31 -1.37 36.98 -5.12
N GLU A 32 -1.42 36.08 -6.10
CA GLU A 32 -1.06 34.66 -6.09
C GLU A 32 0.39 34.43 -5.65
N HIS A 33 0.64 34.21 -4.36
CA HIS A 33 1.86 33.51 -3.90
C HIS A 33 1.67 32.98 -2.47
N SER A 34 0.88 31.91 -2.32
CA SER A 34 1.08 30.96 -1.22
C SER A 34 0.52 29.60 -1.60
N ASP A 35 1.37 28.60 -1.75
CA ASP A 35 1.03 27.18 -1.97
C ASP A 35 0.34 26.50 -0.76
N LEU A 36 -0.18 27.29 0.18
CA LEU A 36 -0.89 26.82 1.35
C LEU A 36 -2.40 26.88 1.07
N PHE A 37 -3.04 25.71 1.08
CA PHE A 37 -4.49 25.56 0.98
C PHE A 37 -5.24 26.36 2.07
N TRP A 38 -4.59 26.64 3.20
CA TRP A 38 -5.12 27.45 4.30
C TRP A 38 -4.74 28.91 4.10
N LYS A 39 -5.69 29.74 3.66
CA LYS A 39 -5.52 31.19 3.67
C LYS A 39 -5.69 31.73 5.09
N SER A 40 -4.76 32.57 5.54
CA SER A 40 -5.04 33.48 6.65
C SER A 40 -6.07 34.50 6.16
N SER A 41 -7.32 34.35 6.62
CA SER A 41 -8.35 35.36 6.36
C SER A 41 -8.01 36.61 7.18
N PHE A 42 -7.60 37.68 6.50
CA PHE A 42 -7.39 38.98 7.13
C PHE A 42 -8.68 39.80 7.05
N TRP A 43 -9.12 40.31 8.19
CA TRP A 43 -10.23 41.25 8.28
C TRP A 43 -9.68 42.68 8.17
N ASN A 44 -10.18 43.48 7.22
CA ASN A 44 -9.79 44.87 7.04
C ASN A 44 -10.67 45.83 7.87
N THR A 45 -10.11 46.98 8.26
CA THR A 45 -10.76 48.01 9.09
C THR A 45 -11.69 48.92 8.28
N VAL A 46 -12.94 49.13 8.72
CA VAL A 46 -13.86 50.13 8.13
C VAL A 46 -14.09 51.31 9.07
N ALA A 47 -14.14 52.52 8.52
CA ALA A 47 -14.48 53.75 9.23
C ALA A 47 -15.97 53.81 9.59
N THR A 48 -16.23 54.07 10.87
CA THR A 48 -17.55 54.12 11.51
C THR A 48 -18.60 54.94 10.76
N THR A 49 -19.73 54.32 10.42
CA THR A 49 -20.99 55.02 10.12
C THR A 49 -22.05 54.71 11.19
N THR A 50 -22.28 55.69 12.06
CA THR A 50 -23.56 55.99 12.77
C THR A 50 -24.20 54.95 13.70
N GLY A 51 -23.42 54.17 14.45
CA GLY A 51 -23.91 53.42 15.61
C GLY A 51 -22.87 53.33 16.73
N PHE A 52 -23.30 53.26 18.00
CA PHE A 52 -22.42 53.03 19.16
C PHE A 52 -21.83 51.61 19.11
N VAL A 53 -20.87 51.36 18.21
CA VAL A 53 -20.13 50.10 18.13
C VAL A 53 -19.07 50.10 19.22
N LYS A 54 -19.23 49.24 20.23
CA LYS A 54 -18.23 49.06 21.28
C LYS A 54 -17.15 48.10 20.79
N ALA A 55 -15.94 48.62 20.59
CA ALA A 55 -14.75 47.84 20.30
C ALA A 55 -14.35 46.98 21.50
N TYR A 56 -14.03 45.71 21.26
CA TYR A 56 -13.42 44.84 22.28
C TYR A 56 -12.05 44.39 21.81
N GLN A 57 -11.07 44.51 22.69
CA GLN A 57 -9.72 44.01 22.47
C GLN A 57 -9.57 42.68 23.21
N PHE A 58 -9.07 41.68 22.49
CA PHE A 58 -8.81 40.34 23.00
C PHE A 58 -7.30 40.10 22.98
N ASP A 59 -6.78 39.50 24.04
CA ASP A 59 -5.40 39.02 24.11
C ASP A 59 -5.44 37.55 24.52
N LYS A 60 -4.77 36.65 23.79
CA LYS A 60 -4.65 35.21 24.10
C LYS A 60 -5.97 34.55 24.52
N VAL A 61 -7.00 34.66 23.68
CA VAL A 61 -8.26 33.96 23.87
C VAL A 61 -8.26 32.74 22.97
N ALA A 62 -8.51 31.55 23.51
CA ALA A 62 -8.70 30.33 22.72
C ALA A 62 -10.10 29.81 22.98
N LEU A 63 -10.94 29.71 21.95
CA LEU A 63 -12.29 29.18 22.08
C LEU A 63 -12.37 27.81 21.45
N ALA A 64 -12.85 26.84 22.22
CA ALA A 64 -13.06 25.48 21.75
C ALA A 64 -14.52 25.30 21.29
N PHE A 65 -14.70 24.65 20.15
CA PHE A 65 -16.00 24.30 19.59
C PHE A 65 -16.05 22.81 19.27
N GLU A 66 -17.06 22.11 19.78
CA GLU A 66 -17.41 20.77 19.32
C GLU A 66 -18.15 20.86 17.99
N VAL A 67 -17.68 20.12 16.99
CA VAL A 67 -18.22 20.09 15.63
C VAL A 67 -18.39 18.64 15.17
N GLU A 68 -19.36 18.39 14.31
CA GLU A 68 -19.59 17.07 13.72
C GLU A 68 -18.68 16.84 12.51
N LEU A 69 -18.30 15.58 12.30
CA LEU A 69 -17.72 15.14 11.04
C LEU A 69 -18.81 14.50 10.21
N GLN A 70 -18.83 14.83 8.93
CA GLN A 70 -19.85 14.33 8.02
C GLN A 70 -19.21 13.92 6.70
N LEU A 71 -19.83 12.93 6.06
CA LEU A 71 -19.51 12.53 4.70
C LEU A 71 -20.65 13.02 3.81
N VAL A 72 -20.38 14.00 2.96
CA VAL A 72 -21.40 14.69 2.15
C VAL A 72 -21.09 14.57 0.66
N GLU A 73 -22.11 14.58 -0.18
CA GLU A 73 -21.96 14.59 -1.65
C GLU A 73 -21.98 16.01 -2.23
N THR A 74 -22.68 16.92 -1.57
CA THR A 74 -22.81 18.32 -1.96
C THR A 74 -22.13 19.22 -0.94
N LEU A 75 -21.26 20.10 -1.41
CA LEU A 75 -20.58 21.09 -0.58
C LEU A 75 -21.29 22.45 -0.70
N ASP A 76 -21.48 23.14 0.43
CA ASP A 76 -21.82 24.56 0.47
C ASP A 76 -20.52 25.38 0.57
N VAL A 77 -19.80 25.47 -0.55
CA VAL A 77 -18.53 26.20 -0.66
C VAL A 77 -18.59 27.23 -1.77
N GLU A 78 -17.66 28.19 -1.74
CA GLU A 78 -17.48 29.15 -2.81
C GLU A 78 -17.25 28.45 -4.17
N GLU A 79 -17.77 29.06 -5.24
CA GLU A 79 -17.72 28.50 -6.58
C GLU A 79 -16.29 28.22 -7.05
N ALA A 80 -15.33 29.10 -6.71
CA ALA A 80 -13.92 28.92 -7.05
C ALA A 80 -13.33 27.63 -6.43
N ILE A 81 -13.69 27.33 -5.18
CA ILE A 81 -13.27 26.12 -4.48
C ILE A 81 -13.93 24.89 -5.11
N ALA A 82 -15.23 24.96 -5.41
CA ALA A 82 -15.94 23.89 -6.10
C ALA A 82 -15.31 23.58 -7.47
N GLN A 83 -14.97 24.61 -8.26
CA GLN A 83 -14.29 24.47 -9.55
C GLN A 83 -12.91 23.83 -9.41
N GLN A 84 -12.12 24.23 -8.39
CA GLN A 84 -10.81 23.65 -8.12
C GLN A 84 -10.92 22.16 -7.75
N LEU A 85 -11.87 21.79 -6.87
CA LEU A 85 -12.12 20.40 -6.50
C LEU A 85 -12.56 19.57 -7.70
N ASN A 86 -13.47 20.08 -8.52
CA ASN A 86 -13.92 19.42 -9.74
C ASN A 86 -12.77 19.22 -10.72
N THR A 87 -11.85 20.17 -10.83
CA THR A 87 -10.65 20.03 -11.69
C THR A 87 -9.73 18.93 -11.15
N THR A 88 -9.49 18.89 -9.84
CA THR A 88 -8.68 17.85 -9.20
C THR A 88 -9.30 16.47 -9.41
N VAL A 89 -10.59 16.33 -9.15
CA VAL A 89 -11.32 15.07 -9.36
C VAL A 89 -11.37 14.68 -10.83
N ALA A 90 -11.67 15.61 -11.75
CA ALA A 90 -11.68 15.33 -13.18
C ALA A 90 -10.32 14.81 -13.67
N SER A 91 -9.22 15.29 -13.11
CA SER A 91 -7.88 14.77 -13.43
C SER A 91 -7.63 13.34 -12.92
N GLN A 92 -8.46 12.84 -12.00
CA GLN A 92 -8.40 11.47 -11.47
C GLN A 92 -9.30 10.50 -12.25
N ILE A 93 -10.31 11.00 -12.95
CA ILE A 93 -11.29 10.17 -13.66
C ILE A 93 -10.76 9.82 -15.05
N LYS A 94 -10.68 8.52 -15.36
CA LYS A 94 -10.33 8.03 -16.69
C LYS A 94 -11.60 7.84 -17.54
N GLY A 95 -11.74 8.62 -18.61
CA GLY A 95 -12.81 8.49 -19.59
C GLY A 95 -14.17 9.06 -19.13
N ASN A 96 -15.26 8.61 -19.77
CA ASN A 96 -16.61 9.14 -19.56
C ASN A 96 -17.37 8.40 -18.44
N GLN A 97 -16.71 8.11 -17.32
CA GLN A 97 -17.34 7.39 -16.21
C GLN A 97 -18.22 8.31 -15.37
N ARG A 98 -19.36 7.79 -14.91
CA ARG A 98 -20.23 8.52 -13.98
C ARG A 98 -19.67 8.42 -12.56
N VAL A 99 -19.25 9.57 -12.04
CA VAL A 99 -18.63 9.68 -10.71
C VAL A 99 -19.48 10.56 -9.81
N VAL A 100 -19.66 10.09 -8.57
CA VAL A 100 -20.19 10.86 -7.44
C VAL A 100 -19.03 11.16 -6.52
N VAL A 101 -18.87 12.42 -6.12
CA VAL A 101 -17.77 12.83 -5.25
C VAL A 101 -18.29 12.90 -3.82
N LYS A 102 -17.59 12.27 -2.90
CA LYS A 102 -17.89 12.31 -1.47
C LYS A 102 -16.79 13.07 -0.74
N HIS A 103 -17.20 13.93 0.18
CA HIS A 103 -16.33 14.82 0.93
C HIS A 103 -16.48 14.54 2.41
N LEU A 104 -15.38 14.16 3.07
CA LEU A 104 -15.30 14.15 4.51
C LEU A 104 -15.02 15.57 4.97
N ILE A 105 -15.96 16.15 5.72
CA ILE A 105 -15.89 17.53 6.19
C ILE A 105 -15.96 17.63 7.71
N VAL A 106 -15.41 18.73 8.21
CA VAL A 106 -15.76 19.31 9.51
C VAL A 106 -16.95 20.23 9.30
N ASP A 107 -18.11 19.87 9.83
CA ASP A 107 -19.33 20.65 9.69
C ASP A 107 -19.36 21.79 10.72
N PHE A 108 -18.83 22.94 10.32
CA PHE A 108 -18.80 24.14 11.15
C PHE A 108 -20.19 24.69 11.50
N ALA A 109 -21.25 24.33 10.76
CA ALA A 109 -22.61 24.76 11.10
C ALA A 109 -23.13 24.10 12.39
N THR A 110 -22.52 22.98 12.79
CA THR A 110 -22.83 22.27 14.05
C THR A 110 -22.03 22.75 15.25
N ALA A 111 -21.20 23.80 15.09
CA ALA A 111 -20.29 24.27 16.13
C ALA A 111 -20.99 24.62 17.44
N LYS A 112 -20.64 23.90 18.51
CA LYS A 112 -21.11 24.12 19.88
C LYS A 112 -19.94 24.53 20.76
N TYR A 113 -20.04 25.72 21.34
CA TYR A 113 -19.02 26.22 22.25
C TYR A 113 -18.81 25.30 23.46
N VAL A 114 -17.54 24.99 23.77
CA VAL A 114 -17.12 24.13 24.88
C VAL A 114 -16.39 24.98 25.93
N PRO A 115 -17.06 25.35 27.04
CA PRO A 115 -16.45 26.20 28.07
C PRO A 115 -15.21 25.57 28.70
N ASP A 116 -15.25 24.27 29.00
CA ASP A 116 -14.24 23.58 29.80
C ASP A 116 -12.88 23.45 29.08
N LEU A 117 -12.90 23.50 27.75
CA LEU A 117 -11.70 23.48 26.91
C LEU A 117 -11.28 24.88 26.44
N SER A 118 -12.08 25.91 26.73
CA SER A 118 -11.82 27.27 26.28
C SER A 118 -10.96 28.04 27.27
N ILE A 119 -10.06 28.85 26.74
CA ILE A 119 -9.18 29.74 27.48
C ILE A 119 -9.74 31.17 27.39
N THR A 120 -10.42 31.61 28.46
CA THR A 120 -11.15 32.89 28.49
C THR A 120 -10.66 33.88 29.55
N TYR A 121 -9.53 33.61 30.21
CA TYR A 121 -9.06 34.40 31.37
C TYR A 121 -8.82 35.89 31.05
N ASN A 122 -8.54 36.22 29.79
CA ASN A 122 -8.32 37.59 29.32
C ASN A 122 -9.59 38.33 28.88
N LEU A 123 -10.77 37.73 29.00
CA LEU A 123 -12.03 38.41 28.70
C LEU A 123 -12.45 39.38 29.82
N GLY A 124 -11.82 39.34 30.98
CA GLY A 124 -12.18 40.12 32.16
C GLY A 124 -13.17 39.39 33.07
N ASN A 125 -13.51 40.01 34.20
CA ASN A 125 -14.30 39.37 35.26
C ASN A 125 -15.76 39.86 35.30
N GLY A 126 -16.63 39.01 35.85
CA GLY A 126 -18.04 39.32 36.10
C GLY A 126 -18.81 39.64 34.80
N ARG A 127 -19.77 40.57 34.90
CA ARG A 127 -20.70 40.90 33.81
C ARG A 127 -20.02 41.39 32.53
N GLU A 128 -18.86 42.06 32.63
CA GLU A 128 -18.15 42.55 31.44
C GLU A 128 -17.46 41.40 30.69
N GLY A 129 -16.88 40.44 31.43
CA GLY A 129 -16.33 39.21 30.84
C GLY A 129 -17.39 38.36 30.16
N GLU A 130 -18.56 38.20 30.79
CA GLU A 130 -19.70 37.49 30.20
C GLU A 130 -20.22 38.17 28.91
N LYS A 131 -20.32 39.50 28.90
CA LYS A 131 -20.71 40.26 27.70
C LYS A 131 -19.71 40.07 26.56
N ARG A 132 -18.42 40.14 26.86
CA ARG A 132 -17.34 39.92 25.88
C ARG A 132 -17.36 38.50 25.35
N LEU A 133 -17.49 37.49 26.22
CA LEU A 133 -17.60 36.10 25.81
C LEU A 133 -18.81 35.87 24.91
N THR A 134 -19.96 36.44 25.27
CA THR A 134 -21.18 36.34 24.45
C THR A 134 -20.99 36.96 23.07
N ALA A 135 -20.37 38.15 23.00
CA ALA A 135 -20.06 38.81 21.74
C ALA A 135 -19.12 37.97 20.86
N VAL A 136 -18.02 37.45 21.42
CA VAL A 136 -17.07 36.62 20.66
C VAL A 136 -17.73 35.32 20.21
N LYS A 137 -18.49 34.64 21.07
CA LYS A 137 -19.20 33.41 20.67
C LYS A 137 -20.13 33.63 19.49
N SER A 138 -20.88 34.74 19.49
CA SER A 138 -21.76 35.10 18.38
C SER A 138 -20.97 35.31 17.09
N LEU A 139 -19.87 36.06 17.17
CA LEU A 139 -19.00 36.32 16.02
C LEU A 139 -18.34 35.03 15.49
N MET A 140 -17.91 34.15 16.38
CA MET A 140 -17.24 32.90 16.00
C MET A 140 -18.18 31.95 15.26
N GLY A 141 -19.49 31.97 15.53
CA GLY A 141 -20.46 31.19 14.76
C GLY A 141 -20.44 31.58 13.28
N GLU A 142 -20.54 32.89 12.99
CA GLU A 142 -20.47 33.41 11.62
C GLU A 142 -19.10 33.18 10.98
N TYR A 143 -18.02 33.38 11.76
CA TYR A 143 -16.64 33.14 11.31
C TYR A 143 -16.42 31.68 10.88
N LEU A 144 -16.81 30.71 11.71
CA LEU A 144 -16.62 29.29 11.41
C LEU A 144 -17.44 28.85 10.19
N LEU A 145 -18.65 29.38 10.01
CA LEU A 145 -19.43 29.17 8.80
C LEU A 145 -18.69 29.68 7.56
N GLU A 146 -18.17 30.91 7.60
CA GLU A 146 -17.44 31.50 6.48
C GLU A 146 -16.14 30.73 6.15
N VAL A 147 -15.40 30.31 7.19
CA VAL A 147 -14.25 29.41 7.03
C VAL A 147 -14.67 28.11 6.33
N GLY A 148 -15.82 27.54 6.69
CA GLY A 148 -16.40 26.40 6.00
C GLY A 148 -16.66 26.64 4.52
N ARG A 149 -17.27 27.78 4.18
CA ARG A 149 -17.57 28.17 2.78
C ARG A 149 -16.32 28.33 1.93
N GLN A 150 -15.20 28.74 2.54
CA GLN A 150 -13.90 28.80 1.87
C GLN A 150 -13.23 27.43 1.67
N GLY A 151 -13.89 26.33 2.05
CA GLY A 151 -13.39 24.96 1.86
C GLY A 151 -12.44 24.46 2.95
N CYS A 152 -12.17 25.26 3.99
CA CYS A 152 -11.31 24.90 5.12
C CYS A 152 -11.88 23.75 5.96
N GLY A 153 -13.17 23.42 5.82
CA GLY A 153 -13.76 22.26 6.47
C GLY A 153 -13.44 20.93 5.78
N ILE A 154 -12.91 20.93 4.55
CA ILE A 154 -12.78 19.72 3.73
C ILE A 154 -11.52 18.95 4.13
N LEU A 155 -11.70 17.79 4.75
CA LEU A 155 -10.61 16.90 5.16
C LEU A 155 -10.19 15.97 4.03
N LYS A 156 -11.13 15.34 3.33
CA LYS A 156 -10.83 14.44 2.21
C LYS A 156 -11.91 14.51 1.15
N THR A 157 -11.50 14.37 -0.11
CA THR A 157 -12.39 14.24 -1.26
C THR A 157 -12.10 12.90 -1.94
N ILE A 158 -13.15 12.11 -2.20
CA ILE A 158 -13.05 10.73 -2.68
C ILE A 158 -14.03 10.54 -3.82
N PRO A 159 -13.56 10.19 -5.04
CA PRO A 159 -14.45 9.79 -6.11
C PRO A 159 -15.05 8.41 -5.84
N THR A 160 -16.36 8.28 -6.07
CA THR A 160 -17.10 7.02 -6.06
C THR A 160 -17.77 6.79 -7.41
N PHE A 161 -17.77 5.56 -7.88
CA PHE A 161 -18.14 5.22 -9.25
C PHE A 161 -19.45 4.45 -9.26
N VAL A 162 -20.42 4.99 -10.01
CA VAL A 162 -21.81 4.48 -10.02
C VAL A 162 -21.96 3.28 -10.94
N ASP A 163 -21.24 3.30 -12.07
CA ASP A 163 -21.36 2.29 -13.12
C ASP A 163 -20.29 1.18 -12.98
N ASP A 164 -20.41 0.12 -13.79
CA ASP A 164 -19.33 -0.86 -13.92
C ASP A 164 -18.08 -0.18 -14.49
N HIS A 165 -17.03 -0.18 -13.69
CA HIS A 165 -15.72 0.30 -14.06
C HIS A 165 -14.76 -0.88 -14.26
N SER A 166 -13.75 -0.68 -15.11
CA SER A 166 -12.66 -1.64 -15.26
C SER A 166 -11.64 -1.55 -14.12
N ASP A 167 -11.73 -0.49 -13.31
CA ASP A 167 -10.80 -0.17 -12.25
C ASP A 167 -11.21 -0.87 -10.94
N PRO A 168 -10.43 -1.82 -10.42
CA PRO A 168 -10.78 -2.56 -9.20
C PRO A 168 -10.58 -1.78 -7.91
N LEU A 169 -9.89 -0.63 -7.96
CA LEU A 169 -9.52 0.14 -6.77
C LEU A 169 -10.45 1.32 -6.61
N ALA A 170 -11.24 1.61 -7.63
CA ALA A 170 -12.26 2.61 -7.61
C ALA A 170 -13.41 2.20 -6.68
N PHE A 171 -13.68 3.03 -5.67
CA PHE A 171 -14.77 2.80 -4.73
C PHE A 171 -16.13 2.92 -5.43
N ASN A 172 -17.03 2.00 -5.16
CA ASN A 172 -18.45 2.18 -5.52
C ASN A 172 -19.20 2.93 -4.42
N ASP A 173 -18.81 2.69 -3.18
CA ASP A 173 -19.38 3.36 -2.01
C ASP A 173 -18.36 3.39 -0.88
N ILE A 174 -18.48 4.38 0.00
CA ILE A 174 -17.58 4.63 1.12
C ILE A 174 -18.35 5.08 2.37
N ALA A 175 -17.76 4.80 3.51
CA ALA A 175 -18.15 5.29 4.82
C ALA A 175 -16.90 5.69 5.61
N PHE A 176 -17.10 6.32 6.77
CA PHE A 176 -16.00 6.65 7.67
C PHE A 176 -16.30 6.24 9.10
N LYS A 177 -15.24 6.10 9.90
CA LYS A 177 -15.32 5.87 11.34
C LYS A 177 -14.12 6.49 12.04
N VAL A 178 -14.35 7.06 13.21
CA VAL A 178 -13.26 7.48 14.11
C VAL A 178 -12.90 6.32 15.02
N LEU A 179 -11.64 5.93 15.02
CA LEU A 179 -11.08 4.91 15.90
C LEU A 179 -10.24 5.60 16.96
N THR A 180 -10.45 5.23 18.21
CA THR A 180 -9.64 5.65 19.34
C THR A 180 -9.24 4.40 20.13
N LYS A 181 -8.08 4.45 20.78
CA LYS A 181 -7.61 3.38 21.66
C LYS A 181 -8.49 3.27 22.89
N ASP A 182 -8.67 4.41 23.56
CA ASP A 182 -9.57 4.62 24.68
C ASP A 182 -10.69 5.57 24.27
N GLU A 183 -11.79 5.59 25.02
CA GLU A 183 -12.90 6.51 24.73
C GLU A 183 -12.47 7.96 25.02
N ILE A 184 -12.56 8.82 24.00
CA ILE A 184 -12.23 10.25 24.08
C ILE A 184 -13.52 11.04 23.97
N THR A 185 -13.86 11.68 25.08
CA THR A 185 -14.96 12.65 25.22
C THR A 185 -14.40 14.05 25.46
N VAL A 186 -15.26 15.06 25.42
CA VAL A 186 -14.88 16.45 25.72
C VAL A 186 -14.28 16.58 27.12
N GLU A 187 -14.85 15.88 28.11
CA GLU A 187 -14.39 15.89 29.51
C GLU A 187 -12.99 15.28 29.67
N HIS A 188 -12.66 14.30 28.82
CA HIS A 188 -11.44 13.50 28.91
C HIS A 188 -10.44 13.82 27.78
N PHE A 189 -10.63 14.95 27.09
CA PHE A 189 -9.88 15.31 25.88
C PHE A 189 -8.35 15.35 26.07
N ALA A 190 -7.89 15.71 27.28
CA ALA A 190 -6.47 15.77 27.62
C ALA A 190 -5.75 14.40 27.59
N LEU A 191 -6.49 13.28 27.68
CA LEU A 191 -5.93 11.93 27.65
C LEU A 191 -5.44 11.50 26.25
N GLY A 192 -5.87 12.18 25.18
CA GLY A 192 -5.48 11.86 23.79
C GLY A 192 -4.19 12.53 23.30
N THR A 193 -3.35 13.06 24.20
CA THR A 193 -2.17 13.87 23.83
C THR A 193 -0.91 13.06 23.55
N HIS A 194 -0.87 11.78 23.92
CA HIS A 194 0.21 10.89 23.54
C HIS A 194 0.07 10.44 22.08
N VAL A 195 1.15 10.51 21.31
CA VAL A 195 1.18 10.08 19.90
C VAL A 195 0.68 8.64 19.73
N THR A 196 0.93 7.78 20.72
CA THR A 196 0.48 6.38 20.75
C THR A 196 -1.02 6.21 20.93
N ASP A 197 -1.76 7.26 21.28
CA ASP A 197 -3.20 7.22 21.54
C ASP A 197 -3.96 8.13 20.54
N THR A 198 -3.27 8.55 19.46
CA THR A 198 -3.81 9.44 18.43
C THR A 198 -5.06 8.81 17.78
N PRO A 199 -6.20 9.52 17.77
CA PRO A 199 -7.39 9.11 17.04
C PRO A 199 -7.12 8.98 15.54
N VAL A 200 -7.70 7.97 14.92
CA VAL A 200 -7.58 7.73 13.48
C VAL A 200 -8.94 7.86 12.83
N VAL A 201 -9.03 8.65 11.77
CA VAL A 201 -10.20 8.64 10.88
C VAL A 201 -9.96 7.60 9.81
N VAL A 202 -10.75 6.53 9.82
CA VAL A 202 -10.69 5.49 8.80
C VAL A 202 -11.80 5.74 7.79
N LEU A 203 -11.38 5.96 6.55
CA LEU A 203 -12.24 5.92 5.37
C LEU A 203 -12.17 4.50 4.80
N TYR A 204 -13.32 3.86 4.63
CA TYR A 204 -13.38 2.49 4.15
C TYR A 204 -14.54 2.35 3.17
N GLY A 205 -14.41 1.42 2.25
CA GLY A 205 -15.39 1.23 1.19
C GLY A 205 -15.19 -0.09 0.49
N VAL A 206 -15.97 -0.29 -0.56
CA VAL A 206 -15.92 -1.48 -1.41
C VAL A 206 -15.75 -1.06 -2.86
N CYS A 207 -14.95 -1.81 -3.59
CA CYS A 207 -14.75 -1.64 -5.03
C CYS A 207 -15.62 -2.59 -5.86
N THR A 208 -16.68 -3.10 -5.23
CA THR A 208 -17.68 -3.95 -5.86
C THR A 208 -19.05 -3.31 -5.64
N LYS A 209 -20.06 -3.68 -6.43
CA LYS A 209 -21.44 -3.22 -6.28
C LYS A 209 -22.16 -3.72 -5.02
N ARG A 210 -21.41 -4.18 -4.01
CA ARG A 210 -21.96 -4.59 -2.72
C ARG A 210 -22.14 -3.34 -1.84
N PRO A 211 -23.06 -3.37 -0.87
CA PRO A 211 -23.12 -2.31 0.13
C PRO A 211 -21.86 -2.34 1.00
N VAL A 212 -21.44 -1.17 1.50
CA VAL A 212 -20.32 -1.06 2.44
C VAL A 212 -20.67 -1.82 3.72
N PRO A 213 -19.89 -2.83 4.12
CA PRO A 213 -20.16 -3.56 5.36
C PRO A 213 -19.87 -2.68 6.58
N PRO A 214 -20.52 -2.91 7.73
CA PRO A 214 -20.22 -2.16 8.95
C PRO A 214 -18.76 -2.39 9.38
N PHE A 215 -18.06 -1.31 9.74
CA PHE A 215 -16.66 -1.41 10.15
C PHE A 215 -16.50 -1.98 11.56
N LEU A 216 -15.98 -3.21 11.62
CA LEU A 216 -15.71 -3.96 12.85
C LEU A 216 -14.28 -3.79 13.37
N GLY A 217 -13.41 -3.09 12.62
CA GLY A 217 -12.03 -2.86 13.03
C GLY A 217 -11.94 -2.08 14.34
N LYS A 218 -10.88 -2.37 15.09
CA LYS A 218 -10.52 -1.66 16.32
C LYS A 218 -9.28 -0.81 16.08
N TRP A 219 -9.07 0.18 16.94
CA TRP A 219 -7.84 0.95 16.92
C TRP A 219 -6.64 0.02 17.16
N SER A 220 -5.54 0.32 16.47
CA SER A 220 -4.26 -0.38 16.55
C SER A 220 -3.15 0.55 16.06
N LEU A 221 -1.92 0.35 16.55
CA LEU A 221 -0.76 1.11 16.09
C LEU A 221 -0.50 0.94 14.59
N GLY A 222 -0.94 -0.15 13.97
CA GLY A 222 -0.75 -0.40 12.54
C GLY A 222 -1.47 0.60 11.63
N TRP A 223 -2.49 1.30 12.14
CA TRP A 223 -3.17 2.35 11.35
C TRP A 223 -2.32 3.59 11.15
N LEU A 224 -1.37 3.84 12.05
CA LEU A 224 -0.49 4.99 11.99
C LEU A 224 0.64 4.71 10.99
N PRO A 225 1.07 5.72 10.22
CA PRO A 225 2.30 5.62 9.43
C PRO A 225 3.46 5.19 10.33
N ALA A 226 4.28 4.28 9.82
CA ALA A 226 5.40 3.72 10.57
C ALA A 226 6.70 4.51 10.35
N GLY A 227 6.76 5.33 9.29
CA GLY A 227 7.86 6.26 9.05
C GLY A 227 7.96 7.37 10.11
N SER A 228 9.18 7.68 10.55
CA SER A 228 9.50 8.89 11.33
C SER A 228 9.65 10.15 10.46
N GLY A 229 9.40 10.03 9.15
CA GLY A 229 9.43 11.15 8.21
C GLY A 229 8.27 12.10 8.49
N LYS A 230 8.55 13.40 8.52
CA LYS A 230 7.58 14.44 8.89
C LYS A 230 6.46 14.65 7.87
N ASP A 231 6.51 13.96 6.73
CA ASP A 231 5.73 14.30 5.54
C ASP A 231 4.65 13.26 5.20
N THR A 232 4.52 12.17 5.97
CA THR A 232 3.43 11.21 5.77
C THR A 232 2.12 11.75 6.33
N VAL A 233 1.06 11.68 5.52
CA VAL A 233 -0.27 12.23 5.86
C VAL A 233 -1.31 11.15 6.15
N GLY A 234 -0.96 9.87 6.04
CA GLY A 234 -1.88 8.76 6.29
C GLY A 234 -1.41 7.43 5.70
N THR A 235 -2.27 6.42 5.79
CA THR A 235 -2.04 5.08 5.25
C THR A 235 -3.19 4.65 4.32
N VAL A 236 -2.88 3.86 3.30
CA VAL A 236 -3.83 3.19 2.41
C VAL A 236 -3.70 1.69 2.60
N TRP A 237 -4.84 1.02 2.68
CA TRP A 237 -4.93 -0.41 2.89
C TRP A 237 -5.77 -1.04 1.79
N PHE A 238 -5.22 -2.02 1.10
CA PHE A 238 -5.96 -2.90 0.21
C PHE A 238 -6.11 -4.25 0.86
N SER A 239 -7.31 -4.80 0.77
CA SER A 239 -7.53 -6.18 1.19
C SER A 239 -6.71 -7.15 0.32
N LYS A 240 -6.37 -8.31 0.88
CA LYS A 240 -5.79 -9.43 0.12
C LYS A 240 -6.54 -9.68 -1.19
N GLU A 241 -7.86 -9.74 -1.13
CA GLU A 241 -8.71 -9.99 -2.29
C GLU A 241 -8.56 -8.89 -3.36
N SER A 242 -8.59 -7.61 -2.96
CA SER A 242 -8.57 -6.48 -3.89
C SER A 242 -7.27 -6.33 -4.65
N PHE A 243 -6.12 -6.48 -3.98
CA PHE A 243 -4.80 -6.24 -4.59
C PHE A 243 -4.03 -7.52 -4.85
N LEU A 244 -3.82 -8.36 -3.83
CA LEU A 244 -2.97 -9.54 -3.97
C LEU A 244 -3.62 -10.55 -4.94
N GLU A 245 -4.85 -10.98 -4.68
CA GLU A 245 -5.50 -12.03 -5.46
C GLU A 245 -5.96 -11.51 -6.83
N HIS A 246 -6.73 -10.42 -6.86
CA HIS A 246 -7.32 -9.93 -8.10
C HIS A 246 -6.38 -9.11 -8.99
N ARG A 247 -5.18 -8.72 -8.53
CA ARG A 247 -4.24 -7.94 -9.36
C ARG A 247 -2.88 -8.59 -9.48
N LEU A 248 -2.17 -8.79 -8.38
CA LEU A 248 -0.83 -9.34 -8.48
C LEU A 248 -0.85 -10.81 -8.93
N LEU A 249 -1.56 -11.68 -8.20
CA LEU A 249 -1.66 -13.10 -8.53
C LEU A 249 -2.36 -13.33 -9.84
N HIS A 250 -3.52 -12.68 -10.07
CA HIS A 250 -4.27 -12.81 -11.32
C HIS A 250 -3.38 -12.57 -12.55
N VAL A 251 -2.53 -11.54 -12.56
CA VAL A 251 -1.68 -11.28 -13.73
C VAL A 251 -0.52 -12.28 -13.81
N LEU A 252 -0.02 -12.76 -12.67
CA LEU A 252 0.96 -13.85 -12.63
C LEU A 252 0.38 -15.22 -13.06
N GLU A 253 -0.94 -15.40 -13.10
CA GLU A 253 -1.56 -16.60 -13.69
C GLU A 253 -1.32 -16.69 -15.21
N ASP A 254 -1.30 -15.55 -15.91
CA ASP A 254 -0.97 -15.50 -17.34
C ASP A 254 0.47 -15.97 -17.58
N PHE A 255 1.37 -15.60 -16.65
CA PHE A 255 2.75 -16.08 -16.66
C PHE A 255 2.84 -17.60 -16.46
N ASN A 256 2.07 -18.16 -15.51
CA ASN A 256 1.98 -19.62 -15.34
C ASN A 256 1.48 -20.29 -16.62
N ALA A 257 0.48 -19.71 -17.30
CA ALA A 257 -0.06 -20.28 -18.53
C ALA A 257 0.97 -20.30 -19.68
N ARG A 258 1.82 -19.28 -19.77
CA ARG A 258 2.89 -19.19 -20.79
C ARG A 258 4.08 -20.11 -20.52
N THR A 259 4.35 -20.39 -19.25
CA THR A 259 5.51 -21.22 -18.84
C THR A 259 5.17 -22.69 -18.62
N THR A 260 3.89 -23.03 -18.50
CA THR A 260 3.43 -24.42 -18.33
C THR A 260 3.48 -25.15 -19.65
N ILE A 261 4.39 -26.11 -19.77
CA ILE A 261 4.56 -26.95 -20.96
C ILE A 261 3.63 -28.15 -20.89
N LEU A 262 3.00 -28.45 -22.03
CA LEU A 262 2.05 -29.55 -22.21
C LEU A 262 2.42 -30.38 -23.44
N PRO A 263 2.14 -31.69 -23.43
CA PRO A 263 2.23 -32.51 -24.63
C PRO A 263 1.16 -32.10 -25.66
N LYS A 264 1.57 -31.84 -26.89
CA LYS A 264 0.64 -31.56 -28.00
C LYS A 264 0.38 -32.84 -28.77
N PHE A 265 -0.65 -33.58 -28.36
CA PHE A 265 -1.03 -34.88 -28.93
C PHE A 265 0.17 -35.78 -29.23
N ALA A 266 0.70 -36.43 -28.21
CA ALA A 266 1.62 -37.53 -28.38
C ALA A 266 0.82 -38.71 -28.96
N GLY A 267 1.01 -39.02 -30.24
CA GLY A 267 0.33 -40.12 -30.90
C GLY A 267 1.27 -40.80 -31.89
N VAL A 268 1.11 -42.10 -32.06
CA VAL A 268 1.84 -42.85 -33.07
C VAL A 268 1.01 -42.82 -34.36
N VAL A 269 1.48 -42.12 -35.38
CA VAL A 269 0.84 -42.04 -36.69
C VAL A 269 1.67 -42.85 -37.67
N ASN A 270 1.08 -43.90 -38.25
CA ASN A 270 1.78 -44.83 -39.16
C ASN A 270 3.05 -45.45 -38.55
N GLY A 271 3.02 -45.81 -37.27
CA GLY A 271 4.18 -46.40 -36.57
C GLY A 271 5.27 -45.40 -36.17
N VAL A 272 5.10 -44.10 -36.48
CA VAL A 272 6.04 -43.03 -36.10
C VAL A 272 5.46 -42.25 -34.94
N TRP A 273 6.18 -42.18 -33.84
CA TRP A 273 5.82 -41.32 -32.72
C TRP A 273 6.13 -39.87 -33.05
N ASN A 274 5.10 -39.03 -33.10
CA ASN A 274 5.25 -37.59 -33.25
C ASN A 274 5.16 -36.94 -31.86
N CYS A 275 6.30 -36.49 -31.36
CA CYS A 275 6.37 -35.71 -30.13
C CYS A 275 6.41 -34.22 -30.46
N ASP A 276 5.36 -33.49 -30.10
CA ASP A 276 5.34 -32.02 -30.09
C ASP A 276 4.88 -31.54 -28.72
N LEU A 277 5.26 -30.32 -28.37
CA LEU A 277 4.93 -29.66 -27.13
C LEU A 277 4.08 -28.42 -27.43
N THR A 278 3.33 -27.94 -26.45
CA THR A 278 2.62 -26.66 -26.48
C THR A 278 2.68 -26.03 -25.09
N THR A 279 2.18 -24.81 -24.94
CA THR A 279 2.01 -24.18 -23.63
C THR A 279 0.55 -24.29 -23.21
N TRP A 280 0.27 -24.08 -21.92
CA TRP A 280 -1.10 -24.00 -21.42
C TRP A 280 -1.90 -22.90 -22.13
N GLU A 281 -1.31 -21.73 -22.32
CA GLU A 281 -1.93 -20.61 -23.05
C GLU A 281 -2.34 -21.01 -24.49
N GLN A 282 -1.47 -21.74 -25.19
CA GLN A 282 -1.69 -22.14 -26.58
C GLN A 282 -2.54 -23.41 -26.75
N SER A 283 -2.82 -24.13 -25.66
CA SER A 283 -3.59 -25.37 -25.68
C SER A 283 -5.05 -25.13 -26.09
N GLU A 284 -5.51 -25.88 -27.09
CA GLU A 284 -6.90 -25.82 -27.55
C GLU A 284 -7.90 -26.38 -26.53
N LEU A 285 -7.43 -27.28 -25.67
CA LEU A 285 -8.27 -27.93 -24.67
C LEU A 285 -8.34 -27.14 -23.36
N LEU A 286 -7.24 -26.49 -22.97
CA LEU A 286 -7.13 -25.86 -21.64
C LEU A 286 -7.16 -24.33 -21.75
N GLY A 287 -6.23 -23.74 -22.51
CA GLY A 287 -6.15 -22.30 -22.73
C GLY A 287 -7.43 -21.73 -23.37
N LYS A 288 -7.90 -22.32 -24.48
CA LYS A 288 -9.12 -21.85 -25.17
C LYS A 288 -10.41 -22.06 -24.36
N ARG A 289 -10.42 -22.97 -23.38
CA ARG A 289 -11.59 -23.20 -22.49
C ARG A 289 -11.61 -22.28 -21.27
N GLY A 290 -10.62 -21.39 -21.13
CA GLY A 290 -10.54 -20.43 -20.03
C GLY A 290 -10.19 -21.05 -18.68
N VAL A 291 -9.57 -22.24 -18.66
CA VAL A 291 -9.07 -22.83 -17.42
C VAL A 291 -7.81 -22.06 -17.01
N ARG A 292 -7.80 -21.48 -15.81
CA ARG A 292 -6.73 -20.61 -15.33
C ARG A 292 -5.67 -21.37 -14.54
N CYS A 293 -4.44 -20.89 -14.61
CA CYS A 293 -3.30 -21.40 -13.85
C CYS A 293 -3.22 -20.76 -12.46
N GLN A 294 -4.26 -20.97 -11.65
CA GLN A 294 -4.45 -20.31 -10.36
C GLN A 294 -3.37 -20.67 -9.34
N TRP A 295 -2.86 -19.65 -8.66
CA TRP A 295 -1.90 -19.81 -7.57
C TRP A 295 -2.52 -20.49 -6.36
N LYS A 296 -1.81 -21.45 -5.78
CA LYS A 296 -2.16 -22.08 -4.51
C LYS A 296 -1.30 -21.49 -3.39
N GLU A 297 -1.94 -20.94 -2.37
CA GLU A 297 -1.26 -20.50 -1.15
C GLU A 297 -0.65 -21.72 -0.42
N LEU A 298 0.63 -21.60 -0.07
CA LEU A 298 1.35 -22.57 0.76
C LEU A 298 1.35 -22.10 2.22
N GLU A 299 1.96 -22.89 3.11
CA GLU A 299 2.12 -22.48 4.52
C GLU A 299 2.98 -21.21 4.61
N SER A 300 2.31 -20.08 4.87
CA SER A 300 2.98 -18.79 5.00
C SER A 300 3.92 -18.77 6.21
N SER A 301 5.12 -18.23 6.01
CA SER A 301 6.06 -18.00 7.10
C SER A 301 5.77 -16.65 7.80
N PRO A 302 6.32 -16.41 9.00
CA PRO A 302 6.16 -15.11 9.67
C PRO A 302 6.77 -13.92 8.91
N ARG A 303 7.60 -14.18 7.88
CA ARG A 303 8.37 -13.18 7.12
C ARG A 303 7.96 -13.06 5.66
N HIS A 304 7.21 -14.02 5.12
CA HIS A 304 6.75 -13.97 3.74
C HIS A 304 5.51 -14.83 3.54
N LEU A 305 4.71 -14.45 2.55
CA LEU A 305 3.68 -15.29 1.95
C LEU A 305 4.31 -16.12 0.84
N GLU A 306 3.91 -17.38 0.72
CA GLU A 306 4.40 -18.28 -0.32
C GLU A 306 3.21 -18.82 -1.13
N TYR A 307 3.34 -18.78 -2.45
CA TYR A 307 2.38 -19.35 -3.38
C TYR A 307 3.10 -20.26 -4.36
N ALA A 308 2.42 -21.33 -4.79
CA ALA A 308 2.93 -22.23 -5.81
C ALA A 308 1.89 -22.50 -6.89
N TRP A 309 2.39 -22.66 -8.11
CA TRP A 309 1.68 -23.30 -9.21
C TRP A 309 2.49 -24.52 -9.62
N GLU A 310 1.84 -25.67 -9.67
CA GLU A 310 2.46 -26.91 -10.09
C GLU A 310 1.53 -27.63 -11.05
N HIS A 311 2.07 -27.98 -12.21
CA HIS A 311 1.35 -28.78 -13.20
C HIS A 311 2.22 -29.93 -13.68
N ARG A 312 1.62 -31.11 -13.72
CA ARG A 312 2.24 -32.33 -14.22
C ARG A 312 1.31 -32.99 -15.21
N ASP A 313 1.84 -33.30 -16.39
CA ASP A 313 1.15 -34.05 -17.43
C ASP A 313 2.06 -35.19 -17.90
N ASP A 314 1.63 -36.42 -17.60
CA ASP A 314 2.35 -37.64 -17.95
C ASP A 314 1.55 -38.41 -19.00
N TRP A 315 2.17 -38.65 -20.14
CA TRP A 315 1.64 -39.48 -21.21
C TRP A 315 2.46 -40.74 -21.34
N ALA A 316 1.78 -41.88 -21.48
CA ALA A 316 2.40 -43.17 -21.76
C ALA A 316 1.60 -43.88 -22.86
N HIS A 317 2.31 -44.53 -23.77
CA HIS A 317 1.73 -45.34 -24.82
C HIS A 317 2.51 -46.63 -24.99
N GLU A 318 1.77 -47.73 -24.98
CA GLU A 318 2.27 -49.07 -25.20
C GLU A 318 1.58 -49.61 -26.45
N ASN A 319 2.39 -50.13 -27.38
CA ASN A 319 1.89 -50.77 -28.58
C ASN A 319 2.32 -52.24 -28.59
N GLU A 320 1.36 -53.15 -28.43
CA GLU A 320 1.55 -54.58 -28.58
C GLU A 320 1.10 -55.04 -29.96
N ALA A 321 2.04 -55.18 -30.91
CA ALA A 321 1.76 -55.76 -32.22
C ALA A 321 1.96 -57.28 -32.19
N THR A 322 0.97 -58.04 -32.69
CA THR A 322 0.98 -59.51 -32.74
C THR A 322 1.98 -60.07 -33.76
N THR A 323 2.41 -59.24 -34.71
CA THR A 323 3.40 -59.57 -35.75
C THR A 323 4.70 -58.82 -35.49
N ARG A 324 5.84 -59.49 -35.69
CA ARG A 324 7.23 -58.95 -35.58
C ARG A 324 7.56 -57.77 -36.52
N ILE A 325 6.56 -57.18 -37.15
CA ILE A 325 6.71 -56.11 -38.13
C ILE A 325 6.44 -54.79 -37.39
N GLU A 326 7.53 -54.05 -37.15
CA GLU A 326 7.62 -52.61 -36.90
C GLU A 326 6.53 -51.98 -36.00
N GLY A 327 6.93 -51.60 -34.77
CA GLY A 327 6.11 -50.72 -33.93
C GLY A 327 5.82 -51.21 -32.50
N VAL A 328 6.35 -52.35 -32.07
CA VAL A 328 6.27 -52.76 -30.66
C VAL A 328 7.20 -51.89 -29.82
N GLY A 329 6.61 -51.10 -28.92
CA GLY A 329 7.38 -50.22 -28.06
C GLY A 329 6.53 -49.53 -27.00
N GLU A 330 7.22 -49.09 -25.95
CA GLU A 330 6.69 -48.25 -24.89
C GLU A 330 7.27 -46.85 -25.09
N TYR A 331 6.45 -45.82 -25.02
CA TYR A 331 6.86 -44.42 -25.13
C TYR A 331 6.24 -43.64 -23.98
N THR A 332 7.04 -42.81 -23.32
CA THR A 332 6.56 -41.90 -22.28
C THR A 332 7.03 -40.48 -22.53
N LEU A 333 6.16 -39.53 -22.22
CA LEU A 333 6.42 -38.10 -22.25
C LEU A 333 5.87 -37.51 -20.95
N SER A 334 6.74 -36.97 -20.12
CA SER A 334 6.38 -36.29 -18.88
C SER A 334 6.75 -34.81 -18.99
N CYS A 335 5.76 -33.95 -18.75
CA CYS A 335 5.94 -32.51 -18.64
C CYS A 335 5.63 -32.09 -17.20
N HIS A 336 6.54 -31.37 -16.57
CA HIS A 336 6.36 -30.87 -15.21
C HIS A 336 6.80 -29.41 -15.12
N THR A 337 5.88 -28.54 -14.71
CA THR A 337 6.17 -27.12 -14.47
C THR A 337 5.87 -26.79 -13.02
N GLU A 338 6.81 -26.14 -12.35
CA GLU A 338 6.68 -25.64 -10.99
C GLU A 338 7.08 -24.16 -10.97
N ASN A 339 6.18 -23.30 -10.52
CA ASN A 339 6.42 -21.89 -10.24
C ASN A 339 6.16 -21.62 -8.75
N ARG A 340 7.01 -20.79 -8.14
CA ARG A 340 6.92 -20.35 -6.75
C ARG A 340 7.04 -18.84 -6.66
N LEU A 341 6.21 -18.25 -5.82
CA LEU A 341 6.15 -16.82 -5.57
C LEU A 341 6.35 -16.56 -4.07
N TRP A 342 7.31 -15.72 -3.75
CA TRP A 342 7.62 -15.26 -2.40
C TRP A 342 7.37 -13.77 -2.27
N ILE A 343 6.50 -13.40 -1.32
CA ILE A 343 6.12 -12.02 -1.05
C ILE A 343 6.51 -11.69 0.40
N PRO A 344 7.49 -10.81 0.64
CA PRO A 344 7.93 -10.51 1.99
C PRO A 344 6.85 -9.70 2.76
N THR A 345 6.75 -9.98 4.05
CA THR A 345 5.81 -9.32 4.97
C THR A 345 6.52 -8.52 6.06
N ASP A 346 7.86 -8.46 6.03
CA ASP A 346 8.63 -7.68 6.99
C ASP A 346 8.72 -6.21 6.55
N TYR A 347 8.18 -5.31 7.37
CA TYR A 347 8.31 -3.88 7.16
C TYR A 347 9.74 -3.42 7.50
N ARG A 348 10.41 -2.80 6.54
CA ARG A 348 11.69 -2.10 6.76
C ARG A 348 11.63 -0.72 6.10
N PRO A 349 11.50 0.37 6.89
CA PRO A 349 11.46 1.71 6.35
C PRO A 349 12.63 1.98 5.40
N GLY A 350 12.34 2.60 4.23
CA GLY A 350 13.34 2.96 3.23
C GLY A 350 13.91 1.78 2.42
N ARG A 351 13.44 0.54 2.65
CA ARG A 351 13.80 -0.61 1.81
C ARG A 351 12.75 -0.81 0.72
N GLN A 352 13.19 -1.22 -0.45
CA GLN A 352 12.30 -1.68 -1.52
C GLN A 352 11.62 -3.01 -1.15
N LEU A 353 10.36 -3.14 -1.55
CA LEU A 353 9.62 -4.39 -1.53
C LEU A 353 10.03 -5.22 -2.76
N GLU A 354 10.51 -6.43 -2.53
CA GLU A 354 10.95 -7.34 -3.60
C GLU A 354 10.09 -8.60 -3.59
N VAL A 355 9.24 -8.75 -4.60
CA VAL A 355 8.45 -9.96 -4.83
C VAL A 355 9.23 -10.88 -5.75
N GLN A 356 9.57 -12.08 -5.26
CA GLN A 356 10.45 -13.02 -5.95
C GLN A 356 9.63 -14.13 -6.59
N LEU A 357 9.87 -14.38 -7.87
CA LEU A 357 9.24 -15.43 -8.67
C LEU A 357 10.34 -16.35 -9.16
N HIS A 358 10.18 -17.64 -8.93
CA HIS A 358 11.10 -18.66 -9.39
C HIS A 358 10.32 -19.78 -10.04
N GLY A 359 10.86 -20.36 -11.10
CA GLY A 359 10.23 -21.52 -11.69
C GLY A 359 11.17 -22.41 -12.44
N LYS A 360 10.67 -23.59 -12.73
CA LYS A 360 11.34 -24.61 -13.54
C LYS A 360 10.31 -25.34 -14.39
N SER A 361 10.72 -25.69 -15.59
CA SER A 361 10.02 -26.62 -16.46
C SER A 361 10.94 -27.81 -16.71
N THR A 362 10.41 -29.02 -16.60
CA THR A 362 11.08 -30.28 -16.87
C THR A 362 10.30 -31.02 -17.95
N VAL A 363 11.00 -31.46 -18.99
CA VAL A 363 10.46 -32.35 -20.01
C VAL A 363 11.31 -33.61 -20.05
N GLU A 364 10.69 -34.76 -19.81
CA GLU A 364 11.32 -36.07 -19.89
C GLU A 364 10.63 -36.91 -20.96
N ILE A 365 11.42 -37.48 -21.85
CA ILE A 365 10.97 -38.34 -22.94
C ILE A 365 11.72 -39.64 -22.81
N SER A 366 11.01 -40.75 -22.67
CA SER A 366 11.62 -42.08 -22.64
C SER A 366 10.90 -43.06 -23.55
N GLY A 367 11.59 -44.12 -23.94
CA GLY A 367 10.96 -45.17 -24.70
C GLY A 367 11.83 -46.40 -24.89
N GLN A 368 11.17 -47.46 -25.34
CA GLN A 368 11.75 -48.77 -25.59
C GLN A 368 11.34 -49.26 -26.97
N ALA A 369 12.32 -49.51 -27.84
CA ALA A 369 12.11 -50.09 -29.17
C ALA A 369 13.24 -51.08 -29.49
N TYR A 370 12.92 -52.22 -30.13
CA TYR A 370 13.92 -53.21 -30.57
C TYR A 370 14.93 -53.63 -29.48
N SER A 371 14.45 -53.80 -28.24
CA SER A 371 15.26 -54.11 -27.03
C SER A 371 16.23 -53.01 -26.57
N GLN A 372 16.20 -51.82 -27.18
CA GLN A 372 16.93 -50.65 -26.73
C GLN A 372 16.01 -49.73 -25.94
N ARG A 373 16.52 -49.21 -24.82
CA ARG A 373 15.85 -48.18 -24.01
C ARG A 373 16.61 -46.88 -24.16
N TRP A 374 15.88 -45.79 -24.24
CA TRP A 374 16.42 -44.45 -24.25
C TRP A 374 15.57 -43.57 -23.34
N SER A 375 16.20 -42.58 -22.72
CA SER A 375 15.52 -41.50 -22.00
C SER A 375 16.33 -40.23 -22.16
N LYS A 376 15.65 -39.10 -22.33
CA LYS A 376 16.26 -37.78 -22.34
C LYS A 376 15.41 -36.84 -21.51
N ARG A 377 16.06 -36.15 -20.58
CA ARG A 377 15.44 -35.16 -19.71
C ARG A 377 16.06 -33.80 -19.94
N THR A 378 15.22 -32.78 -19.96
CA THR A 378 15.63 -31.38 -20.10
C THR A 378 14.98 -30.53 -19.03
N VAL A 379 15.73 -29.59 -18.49
CA VAL A 379 15.27 -28.67 -17.45
C VAL A 379 15.59 -27.24 -17.89
N SER A 380 14.59 -26.36 -17.83
CA SER A 380 14.80 -24.92 -17.94
C SER A 380 14.32 -24.27 -16.66
N SER A 381 15.06 -23.25 -16.19
CA SER A 381 14.72 -22.53 -14.96
C SER A 381 14.71 -21.03 -15.20
N TRP A 382 13.92 -20.31 -14.41
CA TRP A 382 13.83 -18.86 -14.47
C TRP A 382 13.67 -18.26 -13.08
N SER A 383 14.09 -17.00 -12.96
CA SER A 383 13.85 -16.17 -11.79
C SER A 383 13.52 -14.74 -12.22
N ALA A 384 12.65 -14.10 -11.45
CA ALA A 384 12.31 -12.70 -11.61
C ALA A 384 12.07 -12.06 -10.24
N SER A 385 12.40 -10.78 -10.12
CA SER A 385 12.08 -9.96 -8.96
C SER A 385 11.31 -8.73 -9.40
N ILE A 386 10.10 -8.56 -8.90
CA ILE A 386 9.33 -7.31 -9.02
C ILE A 386 9.73 -6.42 -7.84
N ILE A 387 10.30 -5.27 -8.15
CA ILE A 387 10.85 -4.34 -7.17
C ILE A 387 9.94 -3.11 -7.09
N ILE A 388 9.36 -2.87 -5.93
CA ILE A 388 8.54 -1.69 -5.63
C ILE A 388 9.28 -0.85 -4.60
N ALA A 389 9.83 0.29 -5.03
CA ALA A 389 10.69 1.15 -4.22
C ALA A 389 10.04 2.52 -3.98
N SER A 390 10.12 3.03 -2.75
CA SER A 390 9.80 4.43 -2.45
C SER A 390 10.89 5.36 -2.98
N GLN A 391 10.51 6.35 -3.77
CA GLN A 391 11.37 7.43 -4.29
C GLN A 391 10.77 8.80 -3.94
N GLN A 392 11.45 9.89 -4.32
CA GLN A 392 10.99 11.25 -4.05
C GLN A 392 9.62 11.56 -4.67
N GLU A 393 9.32 11.00 -5.85
CA GLU A 393 8.07 11.24 -6.58
C GLU A 393 6.96 10.22 -6.23
N GLY A 394 7.20 9.31 -5.28
CA GLY A 394 6.28 8.22 -4.93
C GLY A 394 6.88 6.84 -5.15
N LEU A 395 6.04 5.82 -5.35
CA LEU A 395 6.50 4.48 -5.69
C LEU A 395 7.04 4.43 -7.12
N HIS A 396 8.08 3.61 -7.29
CA HIS A 396 8.59 3.19 -8.58
C HIS A 396 8.60 1.66 -8.65
N VAL A 397 8.02 1.10 -9.71
CA VAL A 397 7.97 -0.33 -9.99
C VAL A 397 8.97 -0.65 -11.09
N SER A 398 9.89 -1.56 -10.79
CA SER A 398 10.83 -2.11 -11.77
C SER A 398 10.85 -3.63 -11.66
N MET A 399 11.48 -4.28 -12.63
CA MET A 399 11.58 -5.72 -12.67
C MET A 399 12.97 -6.13 -13.13
N THR A 400 13.55 -7.13 -12.47
CA THR A 400 14.73 -7.84 -12.93
C THR A 400 14.34 -9.28 -13.26
N SER A 401 14.92 -9.84 -14.31
CA SER A 401 14.61 -11.19 -14.76
C SER A 401 15.84 -11.91 -15.29
N GLN A 402 15.90 -13.22 -15.08
CA GLN A 402 16.93 -14.10 -15.59
C GLN A 402 16.32 -15.44 -16.00
N ILE A 403 16.64 -15.92 -17.20
CA ILE A 403 16.28 -17.26 -17.66
C ILE A 403 17.58 -18.05 -17.87
N GLN A 404 17.59 -19.27 -17.36
CA GLN A 404 18.57 -20.27 -17.72
C GLN A 404 17.99 -21.13 -18.85
N PRO A 405 18.67 -21.21 -20.00
CA PRO A 405 18.23 -22.02 -21.13
C PRO A 405 17.93 -23.46 -20.71
N ALA A 406 17.10 -24.16 -21.49
CA ALA A 406 16.91 -25.59 -21.30
C ALA A 406 18.26 -26.33 -21.41
N GLU A 407 18.67 -27.00 -20.34
CA GLU A 407 19.86 -27.85 -20.26
C GLU A 407 19.42 -29.31 -20.23
N VAL A 408 20.24 -30.19 -20.81
CA VAL A 408 20.01 -31.64 -20.77
C VAL A 408 20.56 -32.18 -19.46
N GLU A 409 19.70 -32.73 -18.61
CA GLU A 409 20.10 -33.42 -17.38
C GLU A 409 20.14 -34.92 -17.62
N GLY A 410 21.30 -35.55 -17.47
CA GLY A 410 21.42 -37.02 -17.48
C GLY A 410 22.72 -37.55 -18.07
N ASP A 411 23.09 -38.74 -17.61
CA ASP A 411 24.14 -39.57 -18.20
C ASP A 411 23.61 -40.08 -19.55
N ASP A 412 24.34 -39.86 -20.64
CA ASP A 412 23.97 -40.13 -22.04
C ASP A 412 23.90 -41.65 -22.31
N ARG A 413 23.07 -42.37 -21.54
CA ARG A 413 22.88 -43.83 -21.63
C ARG A 413 21.96 -44.22 -22.79
N ALA A 414 21.77 -43.33 -23.75
CA ALA A 414 21.06 -43.62 -24.97
C ALA A 414 21.99 -44.43 -25.90
N SER A 415 21.48 -45.58 -26.36
CA SER A 415 21.98 -46.20 -27.59
C SER A 415 21.96 -45.17 -28.72
N ALA A 416 22.80 -45.36 -29.75
CA ALA A 416 23.12 -44.40 -30.81
C ALA A 416 21.94 -43.86 -31.68
N PHE A 417 20.68 -44.08 -31.30
CA PHE A 417 19.50 -43.66 -32.03
C PHE A 417 18.41 -43.09 -31.11
N PHE A 418 18.52 -41.79 -30.78
CA PHE A 418 17.43 -41.01 -30.18
C PHE A 418 16.85 -40.07 -31.25
N PRO A 419 15.57 -40.22 -31.65
CA PRO A 419 15.04 -39.56 -32.84
C PRO A 419 14.59 -38.10 -32.63
N PHE A 420 14.61 -37.59 -31.40
CA PHE A 420 14.13 -36.24 -31.10
C PHE A 420 15.25 -35.29 -30.68
N ASN A 421 15.00 -33.99 -30.83
CA ASN A 421 15.80 -32.98 -30.13
C ASN A 421 14.94 -32.38 -29.02
N VAL A 422 14.88 -33.06 -27.86
CA VAL A 422 14.05 -32.62 -26.71
C VAL A 422 14.42 -31.22 -26.25
N GLU A 423 15.71 -30.89 -26.28
CA GLU A 423 16.20 -29.56 -25.89
C GLU A 423 15.63 -28.48 -26.81
N ALA A 424 15.68 -28.68 -28.13
CA ALA A 424 15.07 -27.76 -29.08
C ALA A 424 13.54 -27.72 -28.93
N LEU A 425 12.87 -28.85 -28.76
CA LEU A 425 11.42 -28.89 -28.54
C LEU A 425 11.01 -28.11 -27.30
N HIS A 426 11.72 -28.29 -26.19
CA HIS A 426 11.46 -27.61 -24.93
C HIS A 426 11.78 -26.11 -25.04
N ARG A 427 12.96 -25.76 -25.55
CA ARG A 427 13.39 -24.36 -25.72
C ARG A 427 12.44 -23.57 -26.64
N ASN A 428 12.00 -24.16 -27.74
CA ASN A 428 11.11 -23.50 -28.71
C ASN A 428 9.70 -23.20 -28.17
N ARG A 429 9.32 -23.76 -27.02
CA ARG A 429 8.01 -23.50 -26.39
C ARG A 429 8.08 -22.58 -25.20
N LEU A 430 9.25 -22.41 -24.60
CA LEU A 430 9.46 -21.41 -23.57
C LEU A 430 9.74 -20.06 -24.24
N PRO A 431 9.33 -18.96 -23.60
CA PRO A 431 9.63 -17.64 -24.13
C PRO A 431 11.15 -17.38 -24.01
N ASP A 432 11.76 -16.81 -25.06
CA ASP A 432 13.20 -16.50 -25.12
C ASP A 432 13.64 -15.51 -24.02
N ASN A 433 12.68 -14.74 -23.50
CA ASN A 433 12.80 -13.80 -22.40
C ASN A 433 11.54 -13.83 -21.53
N LEU A 434 11.59 -13.27 -20.32
CA LEU A 434 10.39 -13.12 -19.49
C LEU A 434 9.51 -11.95 -19.96
N THR A 435 9.34 -11.75 -21.28
CA THR A 435 8.45 -10.72 -21.87
C THR A 435 7.03 -10.84 -21.36
N ALA A 436 6.59 -12.04 -21.01
CA ALA A 436 5.31 -12.26 -20.35
C ALA A 436 5.15 -11.48 -19.03
N LEU A 437 6.25 -11.26 -18.30
CA LEU A 437 6.26 -10.42 -17.09
C LEU A 437 6.45 -8.93 -17.45
N GLU A 438 6.94 -8.59 -18.63
CA GLU A 438 7.01 -7.20 -19.10
C GLU A 438 5.60 -6.64 -19.33
N ASP A 439 4.64 -7.47 -19.76
CA ASP A 439 3.21 -7.09 -19.88
C ASP A 439 2.56 -6.76 -18.52
N LEU A 440 3.08 -7.30 -17.42
CA LEU A 440 2.62 -7.04 -16.04
C LEU A 440 3.03 -5.66 -15.56
N LEU A 441 4.23 -5.22 -15.94
CA LEU A 441 4.84 -4.01 -15.39
C LEU A 441 4.00 -2.75 -15.63
N PRO A 442 3.46 -2.48 -16.84
CA PRO A 442 2.57 -1.35 -17.08
C PRO A 442 1.33 -1.35 -16.17
N LYS A 443 0.72 -2.52 -15.91
CA LYS A 443 -0.48 -2.64 -15.08
C LYS A 443 -0.18 -2.29 -13.62
N LEU A 444 0.95 -2.75 -13.08
CA LEU A 444 1.36 -2.39 -11.72
C LEU A 444 1.77 -0.92 -11.63
N LYS A 445 2.47 -0.40 -12.64
CA LYS A 445 2.87 1.01 -12.71
C LYS A 445 1.68 1.95 -12.73
N GLU A 446 0.67 1.63 -13.55
CA GLU A 446 -0.58 2.41 -13.63
C GLU A 446 -1.30 2.54 -12.28
N ILE A 447 -1.16 1.53 -11.42
CA ILE A 447 -1.82 1.49 -10.10
C ILE A 447 -0.97 2.20 -9.03
N LEU A 448 0.35 1.99 -9.05
CA LEU A 448 1.23 2.34 -7.93
C LEU A 448 2.05 3.61 -8.15
N GLU A 449 2.40 3.93 -9.40
CA GLU A 449 3.25 5.08 -9.71
C GLU A 449 2.44 6.36 -9.92
N GLY A 450 3.07 7.50 -9.63
CA GLY A 450 2.51 8.83 -9.87
C GLY A 450 1.49 9.28 -8.82
N ALA A 451 0.58 10.14 -9.25
CA ALA A 451 -0.43 10.73 -8.37
C ALA A 451 -1.52 9.71 -8.04
N TRP A 452 -1.76 9.51 -6.75
CA TRP A 452 -2.85 8.72 -6.20
C TRP A 452 -4.21 9.28 -6.66
N ALA A 453 -4.92 8.46 -7.43
CA ALA A 453 -6.15 8.87 -8.10
C ALA A 453 -7.40 8.78 -7.22
N TYR A 454 -7.36 8.05 -6.10
CA TYR A 454 -8.59 7.68 -5.39
C TYR A 454 -8.85 8.49 -4.12
N SER A 455 -8.01 9.47 -3.81
CA SER A 455 -8.32 10.49 -2.79
C SER A 455 -7.48 11.74 -2.96
N SER A 456 -8.04 12.89 -2.57
CA SER A 456 -7.33 14.17 -2.43
C SER A 456 -7.63 14.81 -1.08
N PHE A 457 -6.78 15.74 -0.64
CA PHE A 457 -7.00 16.58 0.54
C PHE A 457 -7.18 18.01 0.05
N GLY A 458 -8.43 18.45 0.01
CA GLY A 458 -8.79 19.61 -0.79
C GLY A 458 -8.29 19.45 -2.23
N ALA A 459 -7.43 20.37 -2.66
CA ALA A 459 -6.82 20.37 -3.98
C ALA A 459 -5.46 19.63 -4.08
N GLN A 460 -4.90 19.14 -2.97
CA GLN A 460 -3.60 18.48 -2.96
C GLN A 460 -3.69 17.04 -3.46
N LYS A 461 -2.74 16.66 -4.30
CA LYS A 461 -2.53 15.29 -4.78
C LYS A 461 -1.59 14.55 -3.84
N PHE A 462 -1.65 13.22 -3.86
CA PHE A 462 -0.79 12.35 -3.06
C PHE A 462 -0.01 11.39 -3.93
N SER A 463 1.08 10.85 -3.42
CA SER A 463 1.76 9.68 -3.95
C SER A 463 1.80 8.60 -2.88
N LEU A 464 1.98 7.36 -3.35
CA LEU A 464 2.12 6.20 -2.49
C LEU A 464 3.58 6.03 -2.10
N ALA A 465 3.83 5.46 -0.91
CA ALA A 465 5.17 5.12 -0.44
C ALA A 465 5.13 3.91 0.51
N ASN A 466 6.32 3.39 0.81
CA ASN A 466 6.62 2.43 1.88
C ASN A 466 5.70 1.19 1.84
N PRO A 467 5.76 0.41 0.74
CA PRO A 467 4.84 -0.68 0.51
C PRO A 467 5.15 -1.89 1.40
N VAL A 468 4.12 -2.52 1.97
CA VAL A 468 4.26 -3.73 2.78
C VAL A 468 3.05 -4.64 2.68
N PHE A 469 3.29 -5.95 2.61
CA PHE A 469 2.23 -6.94 2.79
C PHE A 469 2.11 -7.35 4.25
N THR A 470 0.88 -7.41 4.75
CA THR A 470 0.60 -8.04 6.05
C THR A 470 0.71 -9.55 5.92
N ARG A 471 0.82 -10.25 7.05
CA ARG A 471 0.75 -11.73 7.09
C ARG A 471 -0.59 -12.30 6.61
N ARG A 472 -1.62 -11.46 6.45
CA ARG A 472 -2.92 -11.84 5.89
C ARG A 472 -3.00 -11.57 4.39
N GLY A 473 -1.96 -11.02 3.78
CA GLY A 473 -1.94 -10.65 2.36
C GLY A 473 -2.55 -9.28 2.05
N ASP A 474 -2.94 -8.50 3.06
CA ASP A 474 -3.35 -7.12 2.84
C ASP A 474 -2.14 -6.28 2.41
N PHE A 475 -2.34 -5.35 1.49
CA PHE A 475 -1.28 -4.49 0.99
C PHE A 475 -1.42 -3.09 1.57
N VAL A 476 -0.41 -2.64 2.30
CA VAL A 476 -0.41 -1.40 3.06
C VAL A 476 0.64 -0.45 2.49
N LEU A 477 0.25 0.82 2.36
CA LEU A 477 1.06 1.90 1.81
C LEU A 477 0.91 3.15 2.70
N GLU A 478 1.90 4.02 2.69
CA GLU A 478 1.84 5.36 3.26
C GLU A 478 1.50 6.39 2.17
N LEU A 479 0.84 7.48 2.55
CA LEU A 479 0.50 8.61 1.68
C LEU A 479 1.44 9.79 1.93
N TYR A 480 2.01 10.31 0.86
CA TYR A 480 2.87 11.50 0.87
C TYR A 480 2.27 12.59 -0.02
N PRO A 481 2.38 13.88 0.34
CA PRO A 481 2.06 14.99 -0.55
C PRO A 481 2.79 14.83 -1.88
N TYR A 482 2.04 14.93 -2.98
CA TYR A 482 2.62 14.85 -4.32
C TYR A 482 2.96 16.24 -4.80
N GLU A 483 4.22 16.62 -4.63
CA GLU A 483 4.79 17.76 -5.32
C GLU A 483 5.15 17.29 -6.73
N GLN A 484 4.33 17.65 -7.73
CA GLN A 484 4.82 17.59 -9.09
C GLN A 484 6.05 18.47 -9.12
N GLY A 485 7.21 17.88 -9.40
CA GLY A 485 8.42 18.64 -9.64
C GLY A 485 8.10 19.67 -10.71
N THR A 486 7.76 20.89 -10.29
CA THR A 486 7.91 22.05 -11.14
C THR A 486 9.38 22.03 -11.45
N ALA A 487 9.73 21.51 -12.64
CA ALA A 487 11.09 21.57 -13.15
C ALA A 487 11.60 22.95 -12.78
N PRO A 488 12.69 23.06 -12.00
CA PRO A 488 13.06 24.31 -11.35
C PRO A 488 13.04 25.37 -12.43
N VAL A 489 12.05 26.27 -12.35
CA VAL A 489 11.96 27.39 -13.29
C VAL A 489 13.28 28.09 -13.09
N ALA A 490 14.17 27.97 -14.08
CA ALA A 490 15.50 28.53 -14.01
C ALA A 490 15.29 29.98 -13.67
N ARG A 491 15.60 30.36 -12.42
CA ARG A 491 15.54 31.76 -12.01
C ARG A 491 16.32 32.51 -13.09
N PRO A 492 15.74 33.52 -13.76
CA PRO A 492 16.53 34.35 -14.66
C PRO A 492 17.71 34.84 -13.82
N GLN A 493 18.92 34.40 -14.19
CA GLN A 493 20.12 34.81 -13.49
C GLN A 493 20.13 36.33 -13.56
N GLN A 494 19.94 36.97 -12.41
CA GLN A 494 20.18 38.40 -12.29
C GLN A 494 21.61 38.64 -12.77
N PRO A 495 21.86 39.60 -13.69
CA PRO A 495 23.20 39.93 -14.13
C PRO A 495 24.03 40.28 -12.90
N VAL A 496 25.08 39.50 -12.64
CA VAL A 496 26.05 39.80 -11.60
C VAL A 496 26.73 41.11 -11.99
N ALA A 497 26.42 42.18 -11.25
CA ALA A 497 27.16 43.42 -11.33
C ALA A 497 28.61 43.16 -10.89
N LEU A 498 29.56 43.38 -11.79
CA LEU A 498 30.99 43.32 -11.54
C LEU A 498 31.38 44.33 -10.45
N ALA A 499 31.79 43.84 -9.28
CA ALA A 499 32.47 44.63 -8.26
C ALA A 499 34.00 44.61 -8.46
N PRO A 500 34.73 45.67 -8.06
CA PRO A 500 36.12 45.90 -8.47
C PRO A 500 37.17 45.14 -7.63
N ALA A 501 38.33 44.94 -8.24
CA ALA A 501 39.45 44.12 -7.78
C ALA A 501 40.08 44.53 -6.43
N PRO A 502 40.54 43.57 -5.60
CA PRO A 502 41.26 43.84 -4.36
C PRO A 502 42.78 44.01 -4.56
N VAL A 503 43.34 44.95 -3.80
CA VAL A 503 44.77 45.29 -3.69
C VAL A 503 45.52 44.26 -2.83
N PRO A 504 46.78 43.88 -3.14
CA PRO A 504 47.50 42.84 -2.39
C PRO A 504 48.19 43.39 -1.15
N ALA A 505 48.04 42.69 -0.01
CA ALA A 505 48.76 42.98 1.23
C ALA A 505 49.89 41.96 1.48
N ARG A 506 50.91 42.48 2.16
CA ARG A 506 52.31 42.05 2.20
C ARG A 506 52.61 41.19 3.45
N VAL A 507 53.52 40.24 3.26
CA VAL A 507 54.14 39.33 4.24
C VAL A 507 54.84 40.06 5.39
N SER A 508 54.79 39.53 6.63
CA SER A 508 55.90 39.48 7.62
C SER A 508 55.56 38.58 8.83
N THR A 509 56.53 37.78 9.24
CA THR A 509 56.62 36.87 10.41
C THR A 509 57.36 37.55 11.60
N PRO A 510 57.94 36.85 12.62
CA PRO A 510 57.34 36.45 13.90
C PRO A 510 58.15 36.90 15.16
N SER A 511 57.60 36.76 16.38
CA SER A 511 58.29 36.54 17.69
C SER A 511 57.39 36.93 18.88
N THR A 512 57.57 36.61 20.17
CA THR A 512 58.19 35.53 20.99
C THR A 512 58.02 36.01 22.46
N ALA A 513 57.67 35.10 23.40
CA ALA A 513 57.85 35.18 24.88
C ALA A 513 57.01 36.21 25.69
N THR A 514 56.59 36.04 26.96
CA THR A 514 57.05 35.18 28.08
C THR A 514 56.00 35.11 29.24
N SER A 515 55.79 33.91 29.81
CA SER A 515 55.68 33.50 31.25
C SER A 515 54.82 34.25 32.31
N TYR A 516 54.07 33.50 33.16
CA TYR A 516 54.46 33.05 34.54
C TYR A 516 53.37 32.24 35.33
N THR A 517 53.77 31.08 35.87
CA THR A 517 53.42 30.33 37.15
C THR A 517 51.97 29.93 37.52
N ALA A 518 51.54 28.66 37.74
CA ALA A 518 51.92 27.51 38.66
C ALA A 518 51.40 27.67 40.13
N PRO A 519 51.24 26.62 41.02
CA PRO A 519 51.57 25.16 40.96
C PRO A 519 50.50 24.13 41.52
N VAL A 520 50.46 22.83 41.11
CA VAL A 520 51.00 21.52 41.69
C VAL A 520 50.21 20.98 42.92
N SER A 521 49.75 19.71 43.08
CA SER A 521 50.51 18.42 43.16
C SER A 521 49.64 17.14 43.31
N ASN A 522 50.06 16.03 42.62
CA ASN A 522 50.32 14.63 43.08
C ASN A 522 49.22 13.68 43.64
N MET A 523 49.23 12.33 43.50
CA MET A 523 50.17 11.27 43.02
C MET A 523 49.33 9.98 42.68
N SER A 524 49.55 9.28 41.54
CA SER A 524 50.36 8.05 41.31
C SER A 524 49.85 6.71 41.91
N GLY A 525 49.45 5.74 41.08
CA GLY A 525 50.16 4.45 40.83
C GLY A 525 49.15 3.28 40.97
N LEU A 526 49.17 2.13 40.30
CA LEU A 526 50.20 1.30 39.68
C LEU A 526 49.56 0.33 38.66
N GLN A 527 50.37 -0.15 37.73
CA GLN A 527 50.12 -1.18 36.72
C GLN A 527 50.05 -2.59 37.33
N SER A 528 49.41 -3.55 36.64
CA SER A 528 50.01 -4.84 36.17
C SER A 528 48.95 -5.92 35.83
N THR A 529 49.01 -6.40 34.58
CA THR A 529 49.00 -7.80 34.06
C THR A 529 48.41 -8.92 34.96
N SER A 530 47.65 -9.94 34.53
CA SER A 530 47.86 -10.90 33.43
C SER A 530 46.75 -11.98 33.36
N SER A 531 46.40 -12.42 32.13
CA SER A 531 46.09 -13.79 31.64
C SER A 531 45.33 -14.88 32.46
N LEU A 532 44.23 -15.34 31.82
CA LEU A 532 43.84 -16.73 31.42
C LEU A 532 43.64 -17.90 32.41
N SER A 533 42.73 -18.79 31.96
CA SER A 533 42.48 -20.22 32.30
C SER A 533 41.48 -20.47 33.45
N SER A 534 40.24 -20.89 33.16
CA SER A 534 39.71 -22.25 32.84
C SER A 534 39.44 -23.12 34.06
N LEU A 535 38.21 -23.62 34.22
CA LEU A 535 37.82 -25.04 34.39
C LEU A 535 36.48 -25.21 35.14
N SER A 536 35.55 -25.87 34.43
CA SER A 536 34.63 -26.94 34.83
C SER A 536 34.03 -26.99 36.25
N THR A 537 32.72 -27.23 36.31
CA THR A 537 32.12 -28.00 37.41
C THR A 537 30.97 -28.88 36.92
N THR A 538 31.06 -30.15 37.30
CA THR A 538 30.20 -31.28 36.97
C THR A 538 29.10 -31.44 38.03
N THR A 539 27.89 -31.79 37.57
CA THR A 539 26.85 -32.66 38.19
C THR A 539 26.66 -32.75 39.71
N ALA A 540 25.41 -32.54 40.19
CA ALA A 540 24.69 -33.53 41.00
C ALA A 540 23.18 -33.20 41.16
N THR A 541 22.39 -34.25 40.92
CA THR A 541 20.99 -34.57 41.27
C THR A 541 20.56 -34.28 42.71
N ALA A 542 19.30 -33.85 42.90
CA ALA A 542 18.20 -34.64 43.47
C ALA A 542 17.13 -33.81 44.22
N ASN A 543 15.86 -34.13 43.91
CA ASN A 543 14.67 -34.13 44.76
C ASN A 543 14.02 -32.83 45.26
N GLY A 544 12.74 -32.68 44.91
CA GLY A 544 11.80 -31.75 45.53
C GLY A 544 10.52 -31.60 44.71
N GLY A 545 9.66 -32.62 44.72
CA GLY A 545 8.35 -32.57 44.05
C GLY A 545 7.35 -31.70 44.80
N VAL A 546 6.54 -30.95 44.05
CA VAL A 546 5.20 -30.48 44.47
C VAL A 546 4.26 -30.58 43.27
N GLN A 547 3.10 -31.16 43.56
CA GLN A 547 1.98 -31.47 42.66
C GLN A 547 1.45 -30.23 41.92
N MET A 548 1.19 -30.39 40.62
CA MET A 548 0.28 -29.52 39.87
C MET A 548 -0.88 -30.36 39.35
N LEU A 549 -2.08 -30.00 39.81
CA LEU A 549 -3.36 -30.55 39.39
C LEU A 549 -3.54 -30.43 37.88
N ARG A 550 -3.73 -31.58 37.22
CA ARG A 550 -4.24 -31.69 35.85
C ARG A 550 -5.76 -31.53 35.90
N THR A 551 -6.29 -30.44 35.34
CA THR A 551 -7.68 -30.35 34.92
C THR A 551 -7.77 -30.79 33.46
N SER A 552 -8.15 -32.05 33.27
CA SER A 552 -8.58 -32.61 32.00
C SER A 552 -10.02 -32.19 31.71
N ALA A 553 -10.22 -31.34 30.71
CA ALA A 553 -11.54 -31.12 30.11
C ALA A 553 -11.57 -31.81 28.74
N SER A 554 -12.19 -32.98 28.71
CA SER A 554 -12.56 -33.75 27.52
C SER A 554 -13.66 -33.00 26.76
N TYR A 555 -13.40 -32.64 25.51
CA TYR A 555 -14.42 -32.10 24.60
C TYR A 555 -14.97 -33.24 23.73
N THR A 556 -16.24 -33.56 23.93
CA THR A 556 -17.01 -34.53 23.16
C THR A 556 -17.59 -33.84 21.92
N PRO A 557 -17.44 -34.37 20.69
CA PRO A 557 -18.11 -33.81 19.53
C PRO A 557 -19.59 -34.23 19.51
N MET A 558 -20.47 -33.23 19.39
CA MET A 558 -21.91 -33.42 19.18
C MET A 558 -22.16 -34.09 17.82
N LYS A 559 -22.89 -35.20 17.87
CA LYS A 559 -23.62 -35.82 16.76
C LYS A 559 -24.62 -34.82 16.18
N THR A 560 -24.51 -34.51 14.89
CA THR A 560 -25.59 -33.88 14.12
C THR A 560 -26.31 -34.97 13.32
N LEU A 561 -27.61 -35.07 13.56
CA LEU A 561 -28.53 -35.97 12.88
C LEU A 561 -28.80 -35.49 11.45
N ALA A 562 -28.82 -36.43 10.51
CA ALA A 562 -29.38 -36.25 9.17
C ALA A 562 -30.90 -36.00 9.23
N PRO A 563 -31.45 -35.40 8.15
CA PRO A 563 -32.46 -36.16 7.44
C PRO A 563 -32.22 -36.19 5.92
N SER A 564 -32.45 -37.37 5.37
CA SER A 564 -32.60 -37.66 3.96
C SER A 564 -33.91 -37.08 3.41
N VAL A 565 -33.87 -36.37 2.28
CA VAL A 565 -34.91 -36.41 1.25
C VAL A 565 -34.25 -36.16 -0.11
N VAL A 566 -34.37 -37.15 -1.00
CA VAL A 566 -34.07 -37.12 -2.45
C VAL A 566 -35.29 -36.49 -3.16
N PRO A 567 -35.10 -35.72 -4.25
CA PRO A 567 -35.54 -36.27 -5.54
C PRO A 567 -34.65 -35.91 -6.74
N ASP A 568 -34.46 -36.94 -7.55
CA ASP A 568 -34.57 -37.00 -9.01
C ASP A 568 -33.66 -36.15 -9.92
N TYR A 569 -32.77 -36.92 -10.56
CA TYR A 569 -32.15 -36.69 -11.85
C TYR A 569 -33.17 -36.23 -12.91
N ILE A 570 -32.94 -35.05 -13.51
CA ILE A 570 -33.45 -34.74 -14.85
C ILE A 570 -32.25 -34.68 -15.80
N SER A 571 -32.15 -35.72 -16.63
CA SER A 571 -31.30 -35.80 -17.80
C SER A 571 -31.84 -34.87 -18.89
N ASN A 572 -31.10 -33.81 -19.22
CA ASN A 572 -31.36 -33.04 -20.44
C ASN A 572 -30.59 -33.65 -21.61
N THR A 573 -31.33 -34.40 -22.42
CA THR A 573 -30.98 -34.81 -23.77
C THR A 573 -31.15 -33.62 -24.72
N PHE A 574 -30.09 -33.30 -25.48
CA PHE A 574 -30.18 -32.38 -26.62
C PHE A 574 -30.67 -33.14 -27.86
N PRO A 575 -31.59 -32.58 -28.68
CA PRO A 575 -31.95 -33.16 -29.96
C PRO A 575 -30.97 -32.73 -31.06
N PRO A 576 -30.85 -33.49 -32.16
CA PRO A 576 -29.98 -33.13 -33.28
C PRO A 576 -30.64 -32.02 -34.12
N ARG A 577 -29.84 -31.03 -34.53
CA ARG A 577 -30.22 -30.11 -35.60
C ARG A 577 -29.77 -30.70 -36.95
N ARG A 578 -30.70 -30.61 -37.92
CA ARG A 578 -30.52 -30.86 -39.34
C ARG A 578 -29.53 -29.90 -39.97
#